data_AF-F9TCD4-F1
#
_entry.id   AF-F9TCD4-F1
#
_cell.length_a   1.000
_cell.length_b   1.000
_cell.length_c   1.000
_cell.angle_alpha   90.00
_cell.angle_beta   90.00
_cell.angle_gamma   90.00
#
_symmetry.space_group_name_H-M   'P 1'
#
loop_
_entity.id
_entity.type
_entity.pdbx_description
1 polymer ?
#
loop_
_entity_poly.entity_id
_entity_poly.type
_entity_poly.pdbx_seq_one_letter_code
_entity_poly.pdbx_strand_id
1 'polypeptide(L)' 'MADKDFKEPYNIYYFLGFIAVLLIPTLPATLTWIRVLNGYAGF' A
#
# COMPACT_ATOMS: atom_id res chain seq x y z
N MET A 1 -25.09 -16.77 22.78
CA MET A 1 -24.55 -16.53 21.42
C MET A 1 -23.76 -15.23 21.45
N ALA A 2 -22.54 -15.25 21.98
CA ALA A 2 -21.71 -14.04 22.14
C ALA A 2 -20.26 -14.29 21.70
N ASP A 3 -20.07 -15.19 20.72
CA ASP A 3 -18.76 -15.67 20.26
C ASP A 3 -18.48 -15.24 18.81
N LYS A 4 -19.07 -14.12 18.35
CA LYS A 4 -18.99 -13.67 16.95
C LYS A 4 -18.15 -12.41 16.73
N ASP A 5 -17.55 -11.87 17.78
CA ASP A 5 -16.78 -10.61 17.74
C ASP A 5 -15.29 -10.81 18.02
N PHE A 6 -14.81 -12.06 18.04
CA PHE A 6 -13.37 -12.31 18.03
C PHE A 6 -12.85 -12.03 16.62
N LYS A 7 -12.59 -10.76 16.33
CA LYS A 7 -11.92 -10.28 15.13
C LYS A 7 -10.55 -10.93 15.12
N GLU A 8 -10.35 -11.90 14.23
CA GLU A 8 -9.11 -12.69 14.19
C GLU A 8 -7.91 -11.74 14.23
N PRO A 9 -7.01 -11.87 15.23
CA PRO A 9 -5.94 -10.91 15.49
C PRO A 9 -5.01 -10.75 14.28
N TYR A 10 -4.95 -11.78 13.43
CA TYR A 10 -4.25 -11.82 12.15
C TYR A 10 -5.25 -11.81 11.00
N ASN A 11 -5.86 -10.66 10.73
CA ASN A 11 -6.63 -10.48 9.52
C ASN A 11 -5.71 -9.91 8.41
N ILE A 12 -5.63 -10.65 7.30
CA ILE A 12 -4.78 -10.36 6.14
C ILE A 12 -4.98 -8.94 5.59
N TYR A 13 -6.19 -8.38 5.70
CA TYR A 13 -6.48 -7.02 5.27
C TYR A 13 -5.76 -5.96 6.11
N TYR A 14 -5.61 -6.19 7.42
CA TYR A 14 -4.83 -5.29 8.28
C TYR A 14 -3.34 -5.35 7.95
N PHE A 15 -2.82 -6.54 7.65
CA PHE A 15 -1.44 -6.71 7.21
C PHE A 15 -1.18 -6.01 5.87
N LEU A 16 -2.06 -6.19 4.88
CA LEU A 16 -1.99 -5.49 3.60
C LEU A 16 -2.10 -3.97 3.77
N GLY A 17 -2.99 -3.50 4.64
CA GLY A 17 -3.10 -2.08 4.98
C GLY A 17 -1.84 -1.52 5.61
N PHE A 18 -1.19 -2.27 6.51
CA PHE A 18 0.10 -1.90 7.10
C PHE A 18 1.21 -1.79 6.04
N ILE A 19 1.33 -2.78 5.15
CA ILE A 19 2.29 -2.72 4.04
C ILE A 19 2.00 -1.54 3.11
N ALA A 20 0.72 -1.29 2.78
CA ALA A 20 0.35 -0.16 1.94
C ALA A 20 0.74 1.19 2.56
N VAL A 21 0.58 1.35 3.87
CA VAL A 21 1.01 2.56 4.60
C VAL A 21 2.53 2.72 4.55
N LEU A 22 3.29 1.64 4.73
CA LEU A 22 4.75 1.68 4.63
C LEU A 22 5.25 2.08 3.24
N LEU A 23 4.45 1.84 2.19
CA LEU A 23 4.78 2.21 0.81
C LEU A 23 4.45 3.68 0.47
N ILE A 24 3.64 4.39 1.27
CA ILE A 24 3.32 5.82 1.07
C ILE A 24 4.56 6.70 0.85
N PRO A 25 5.62 6.65 1.68
CA PRO A 25 6.81 7.48 1.46
C PRO A 25 7.57 7.14 0.17
N THR A 26 7.34 5.98 -0.43
CA THR A 26 7.95 5.58 -1.72
C THR A 26 7.13 6.02 -2.93
N LEU A 27 5.90 6.53 -2.73
CA LEU A 27 5.03 7.02 -3.80
C LEU A 27 5.70 8.08 -4.71
N PRO A 28 6.47 9.07 -4.20
CA PRO A 28 7.15 10.02 -5.07
C PRO A 28 8.09 9.34 -6.06
N ALA A 29 8.87 8.36 -5.59
CA ALA A 29 9.77 7.59 -6.45
C ALA A 29 8.98 6.75 -7.46
N THR A 30 7.95 6.03 -7.03
CA THR A 30 7.10 5.22 -7.92
C THR A 30 6.46 6.08 -9.01
N LEU A 31 5.97 7.27 -8.68
CA LEU A 31 5.41 8.22 -9.64
C LEU A 31 6.47 8.75 -10.62
N THR A 32 7.69 9.03 -10.14
CA THR A 32 8.82 9.40 -11.02
C THR A 32 9.14 8.28 -12.01
N TRP A 33 9.23 7.03 -11.55
CA TRP A 33 9.48 5.87 -12.42
C TRP A 33 8.37 5.70 -13.46
N ILE A 34 7.10 5.80 -13.06
CA ILE A 34 5.96 5.76 -13.99
C ILE A 34 6.09 6.86 -15.06
N ARG A 35 6.44 8.08 -14.66
CA ARG A 35 6.64 9.21 -15.58
C ARG A 35 7.77 8.96 -16.58
N VAL A 36 8.90 8.43 -16.12
CA VAL A 36 10.06 8.08 -16.96
C VAL A 36 9.70 6.98 -17.96
N LEU A 37 9.03 5.92 -17.50
CA LEU A 37 8.60 4.81 -18.34
C LEU A 37 7.53 5.23 -19.37
N ASN A 38 6.69 6.20 -19.03
CA ASN A 38 5.71 6.79 -19.95
C ASN A 38 6.31 7.80 -20.96
N GLY A 39 7.64 7.95 -21.02
CA GLY A 39 8.31 8.76 -22.02
C GLY A 39 8.31 10.27 -21.75
N TYR A 40 7.78 10.73 -20.61
CA TYR A 40 7.83 12.14 -20.18
C TYR A 40 9.18 12.48 -19.51
N ALA A 41 10.28 11.98 -20.07
CA ALA A 41 11.64 12.40 -19.74
C ALA A 41 11.96 13.71 -20.49
N GLY A 42 11.17 14.75 -20.24
CA GLY A 42 11.49 16.13 -20.61
C GLY A 42 12.20 16.78 -19.42
N PHE A 43 13.45 17.19 -19.64
CA PHE A 43 14.28 17.97 -18.71
C PHE A 43 13.55 19.19 -18.14
#